data_AF-A0A326U3X6-F1
#
_entry.id   AF-A0A326U3X6-F1
#
_cell.length_a   1.000
_cell.length_b   1.000
_cell.length_c   1.000
_cell.angle_alpha   90.00
_cell.angle_beta   90.00
_cell.angle_gamma   90.00
#
_symmetry.space_group_name_H-M   'P 1'
#
loop_
_entity.id
_entity.type
_entity.pdbx_description
1 polymer ?
#
loop_
_entity_poly.entity_id
_entity_poly.type
_entity_poly.pdbx_seq_one_letter_code
_entity_poly.pdbx_strand_id
1 'polypeptide(L)' 'MVQPEFFNLLKRMGLCVLMESPETIRKQLAELENVGVQEVILSFPDTLQLDSLRFFAREIIANA' A
#
# COMPACT_ATOMS: atom_id res chain seq x y z
N MET A 1 15.65 -4.29 -4.06
CA MET A 1 15.71 -4.26 -2.58
C MET A 1 15.57 -2.80 -2.15
N VAL A 2 14.45 -2.42 -1.54
CA VAL A 2 14.23 -1.05 -1.09
C VAL A 2 15.04 -0.82 0.19
N GLN A 3 15.80 0.27 0.26
CA GLN A 3 16.69 0.53 1.40
C GLN A 3 15.88 0.85 2.67
N PRO A 4 16.25 0.31 3.84
CA PRO A 4 15.57 0.60 5.12
C PRO A 4 15.42 2.09 5.43
N GLU A 5 16.41 2.90 5.03
CA GLU A 5 16.43 4.36 5.14
C GLU A 5 15.22 5.03 4.47
N PHE A 6 14.80 4.49 3.32
CA PHE A 6 13.68 5.03 2.53
C PHE A 6 12.36 4.85 3.29
N PHE A 7 12.14 3.71 3.95
CA PHE A 7 10.92 3.48 4.74
C PHE A 7 10.84 4.39 5.95
N ASN A 8 11.97 4.64 6.61
CA ASN A 8 12.03 5.58 7.72
C ASN A 8 11.73 7.01 7.25
N LEU A 9 12.19 7.39 6.05
CA LEU A 9 11.84 8.68 5.44
C LEU A 9 10.33 8.78 5.18
N LEU A 10 9.72 7.76 4.55
CA LEU A 10 8.29 7.76 4.26
C LEU A 10 7.44 7.90 5.53
N LYS A 11 7.78 7.15 6.59
CA LYS A 11 7.12 7.28 7.90
C LYS A 11 7.25 8.68 8.50
N ARG A 12 8.43 9.31 8.39
CA ARG A 12 8.64 10.69 8.86
C ARG A 12 7.86 11.73 8.06
N MET A 13 7.55 11.43 6.80
CA MET A 13 6.67 12.25 5.95
C MET A 13 5.18 12.00 6.20
N GLY A 14 4.83 11.15 7.18
CA GLY A 14 3.44 10.78 7.47
C GLY A 14 2.83 9.83 6.44
N LEU A 15 3.64 9.22 5.58
CA LEU A 15 3.17 8.25 4.58
C LEU A 15 3.04 6.87 5.23
N CYS A 16 1.90 6.22 4.98
CA CYS A 16 1.69 4.83 5.34
C CYS A 16 2.35 3.92 4.29
N VAL A 17 2.99 2.85 4.74
CA VAL A 17 3.69 1.90 3.88
C VAL A 17 3.01 0.54 4.00
N LEU A 18 2.49 0.04 2.87
CA LEU A 18 1.80 -1.24 2.77
C LEU A 18 2.76 -2.29 2.18
N MET A 19 3.39 -3.10 3.03
CA MET A 19 4.37 -4.14 2.63
C MET A 19 4.12 -5.51 3.28
N GLU A 20 2.87 -5.77 3.64
CA GLU A 20 2.47 -7.00 4.33
C GLU A 20 1.72 -7.94 3.37
N SER A 21 1.21 -9.07 3.89
CA SER A 21 0.39 -9.99 3.12
C SER A 21 -0.88 -9.31 2.56
N PRO A 22 -1.47 -9.83 1.46
CA PRO A 22 -2.72 -9.31 0.91
C PRO A 22 -3.84 -9.16 1.95
N GLU A 23 -3.99 -10.16 2.83
CA GLU A 23 -5.01 -10.17 3.89
C GLU A 23 -4.80 -9.02 4.88
N THR A 24 -3.55 -8.75 5.23
CA THR A 24 -3.19 -7.67 6.15
C THR A 24 -3.46 -6.31 5.51
N ILE A 25 -3.13 -6.15 4.23
CA ILE A 25 -3.40 -4.92 3.49
C ILE A 25 -4.90 -4.67 3.37
N ARG A 26 -5.71 -5.69 3.04
CA ARG A 26 -7.18 -5.55 2.99
C ARG A 26 -7.77 -5.15 4.35
N LYS A 27 -7.29 -5.76 5.43
CA LYS A 27 -7.73 -5.40 6.78
C LYS A 27 -7.43 -3.93 7.09
N GLN A 28 -6.25 -3.44 6.76
CA GLN A 28 -5.88 -2.04 6.96
C GLN A 28 -6.75 -1.09 6.13
N LEU A 29 -7.06 -1.44 4.87
CA LEU A 29 -7.97 -0.65 4.04
C LEU A 29 -9.39 -0.62 4.64
N ALA A 30 -9.90 -1.74 5.15
CA ALA A 30 -11.19 -1.80 5.83
C ALA A 30 -11.21 -0.99 7.13
N GLU A 31 -10.11 -0.96 7.89
CA GLU A 31 -9.96 -0.11 9.07
C GLU A 31 -10.02 1.38 8.71
N LEU A 32 -9.39 1.78 7.60
CA LEU A 32 -9.49 3.15 7.07
C LEU A 32 -10.92 3.51 6.66
N GLU A 33 -11.61 2.61 5.95
CA GLU A 33 -13.00 2.80 5.56
C GLU A 33 -13.93 2.94 6.79
N ASN A 34 -13.72 2.12 7.82
CA ASN A 34 -14.49 2.16 9.07
C ASN A 34 -14.36 3.48 9.84
N VAL A 35 -13.24 4.20 9.69
CA VAL A 35 -13.06 5.54 10.27
C VAL A 35 -13.50 6.66 9.33
N GLY A 36 -14.13 6.31 8.19
CA GLY A 36 -14.74 7.24 7.25
C GLY A 36 -13.82 7.71 6.11
N VAL A 37 -12.67 7.07 5.90
CA VAL A 37 -11.81 7.36 4.73
C VAL A 37 -12.50 6.85 3.47
N GLN A 38 -12.71 7.75 2.50
CA GLN A 38 -13.37 7.41 1.23
C GLN A 38 -12.38 7.17 0.09
N GLU A 39 -11.15 7.66 0.21
CA GLU A 39 -10.13 7.56 -0.84
C GLU A 39 -8.74 7.35 -0.23
N VAL A 40 -7.95 6.48 -0.86
CA VAL A 40 -6.55 6.23 -0.53
C VAL A 40 -5.71 6.41 -1.79
N ILE A 41 -4.75 7.32 -1.75
CA ILE A 41 -3.80 7.53 -2.83
C ILE A 41 -2.57 6.64 -2.60
N LEU A 42 -2.30 5.76 -3.55
CA LEU A 42 -1.17 4.83 -3.50
C LEU A 42 -0.06 5.26 -4.45
N SER A 43 1.18 5.20 -3.97
CA SER A 43 2.37 5.42 -4.78
C SER A 43 3.16 4.13 -4.91
N PHE A 44 3.48 3.75 -6.14
CA PHE A 44 4.36 2.63 -6.45
C PHE A 44 5.73 3.21 -6.83
N PRO A 45 6.75 3.08 -5.96
CA PRO A 45 8.01 3.81 -6.12
C PRO A 45 8.76 3.53 -7.42
N ASP A 46 8.60 2.33 -7.97
CA ASP A 46 9.23 1.94 -9.23
C ASP A 46 8.22 2.05 -10.39
N THR A 47 8.25 3.19 -11.08
CA THR A 47 7.31 3.50 -12.16
C THR A 47 7.54 2.69 -13.43
N LEU A 48 8.72 2.07 -13.58
CA LEU A 48 9.02 1.19 -14.71
C LEU A 48 8.66 -0.27 -14.41
N GLN A 49 8.49 -0.63 -13.14
CA GLN A 49 8.08 -1.96 -12.69
C GLN A 49 6.60 -1.98 -12.28
N LEU A 50 5.75 -2.41 -13.20
CA LEU A 50 4.31 -2.51 -12.98
C LEU A 50 3.89 -3.74 -12.16
N ASP A 51 4.83 -4.57 -11.71
CA ASP A 51 4.53 -5.81 -10.99
C ASP A 51 3.81 -5.55 -9.67
N SER A 52 4.21 -4.52 -8.92
CA SER A 52 3.51 -4.13 -7.68
C SER A 52 2.10 -3.60 -7.95
N LEU A 53 1.91 -2.82 -9.01
CA LEU A 53 0.58 -2.35 -9.41
C LEU A 53 -0.32 -3.53 -9.83
N ARG A 54 0.23 -4.46 -10.63
CA ARG A 54 -0.50 -5.64 -11.08
C ARG A 54 -0.84 -6.58 -9.93
N PHE A 55 0.10 -6.79 -9.01
CA PHE A 55 -0.13 -7.53 -7.78
C PHE A 55 -1.24 -6.90 -6.96
N PHE A 56 -1.18 -5.59 -6.73
CA PHE A 56 -2.22 -4.86 -6.00
C PHE A 56 -3.60 -5.03 -6.64
N ALA A 57 -3.71 -4.82 -7.96
CA ALA A 57 -4.98 -4.97 -8.67
C ALA A 57 -5.56 -6.39 -8.56
N ARG A 58 -4.72 -7.43 -8.65
CA ARG A 58 -5.17 -8.83 -8.59
C ARG A 58 -5.50 -9.27 -7.18
N GLU A 59 -4.58 -9.06 -6.25
CA GLU A 59 -4.69 -9.63 -4.91
C GLU A 59 -5.50 -8.75 -3.97
N ILE A 60 -5.52 -7.43 -4.17
CA ILE A 60 -6.19 -6.52 -3.24
C ILE A 60 -7.54 -6.06 -3.78
N ILE A 61 -7.66 -5.73 -5.08
CA ILE A 61 -8.94 -5.24 -5.64
C ILE A 61 -9.83 -6.38 -6.11
N ALA A 62 -9.31 -7.27 -6.97
CA ALA A 62 -10.15 -8.31 -7.58
C ALA A 62 -10.57 -9.42 -6.60
N ASN A 63 -9.77 -9.63 -5.55
CA ASN A 63 -9.98 -10.63 -4.51
C ASN A 63 -10.36 -10.01 -3.13
N ALA A 64 -10.87 -8.77 -3.13
CA ALA A 64 -11.34 -8.08 -1.91
C ALA A 64 -12.60 -8.72 -1.31
#